data_AF-A0A3A8TF29-F1
#
_entry.id   AF-A0A3A8TF29-F1
#
_cell.length_a   1.000
_cell.length_b   1.000
_cell.length_c   1.000
_cell.angle_alpha   90.00
_cell.angle_beta   90.00
_cell.angle_gamma   90.00
#
_symmetry.space_group_name_H-M   'P 1'
#
loop_
_entity.id
_entity.type
_entity.pdbx_description
1 polymer ?
#
loop_
_entity_poly.entity_id
_entity_poly.type
_entity_poly.pdbx_seq_one_letter_code
_entity_poly.pdbx_strand_id
1 'polypeptide(L)'
;MPRNKQEYGLSHADRVAEIERKFGRDQVEPVLAQLSQVSNPTDRLLGAIVFCAREGHVEEIAGLVSLANTDATRLLNAATVKDERG
;
A
#
# COMPACT_ATOMS: atom_id res chain seq x y z
N MET A 1 1.87 18.25 11.16
CA MET A 1 0.43 18.23 10.80
C MET A 1 -0.19 16.96 11.37
N PRO A 2 -1.47 16.92 11.77
CA PRO A 2 -2.10 15.67 12.16
C PRO A 2 -2.09 14.70 10.98
N ARG A 3 -1.59 13.49 11.19
CA ARG A 3 -1.46 12.46 10.13
C ARG A 3 -2.86 12.00 9.70
N ASN A 4 -3.11 11.95 8.39
CA ASN A 4 -4.37 11.44 7.87
C ASN A 4 -4.38 9.91 7.98
N LYS A 5 -5.26 9.37 8.83
CA LYS A 5 -5.31 7.92 9.08
C LYS A 5 -5.70 7.11 7.83
N GLN A 6 -6.35 7.73 6.85
CA GLN A 6 -6.75 7.08 5.60
C GLN A 6 -5.54 6.67 4.73
N GLU A 7 -4.43 7.40 4.83
CA GLU A 7 -3.20 7.12 4.06
C GLU A 7 -2.58 5.76 4.41
N TYR A 8 -2.90 5.21 5.58
CA TYR A 8 -2.44 3.90 6.01
C TYR A 8 -3.24 2.74 5.41
N GLY A 9 -4.38 2.98 4.76
CA GLY A 9 -5.17 1.93 4.11
C GLY A 9 -5.58 0.78 5.05
N LEU A 10 -5.89 1.08 6.31
CA LEU A 10 -6.21 0.08 7.34
C LEU A 10 -7.64 -0.48 7.25
N SER A 11 -8.42 -0.01 6.29
CA SER A 11 -9.68 -0.60 5.87
C SER A 11 -9.72 -0.67 4.35
N HIS A 12 -10.65 -1.46 3.80
CA HIS A 12 -10.84 -1.52 2.34
C HIS A 12 -11.18 -0.14 1.75
N ALA A 13 -12.06 0.62 2.40
CA ALA A 13 -12.46 1.95 1.94
C ALA A 13 -11.27 2.93 1.93
N ASP A 14 -10.44 2.90 2.98
CA ASP A 14 -9.24 3.73 3.05
C ASP A 14 -8.24 3.35 1.96
N ARG A 15 -8.08 2.04 1.68
CA ARG A 15 -7.22 1.59 0.57
C ARG A 15 -7.72 2.09 -0.77
N VAL A 16 -9.02 1.97 -1.05
CA VAL A 16 -9.59 2.46 -2.31
C VAL A 16 -9.33 3.95 -2.44
N ALA A 17 -9.65 4.74 -1.42
CA ALA A 17 -9.41 6.18 -1.43
C ALA A 17 -7.94 6.54 -1.65
N GLU A 18 -7.02 5.83 -1.01
CA GLU A 18 -5.58 6.10 -1.15
C GLU A 18 -5.03 5.64 -2.51
N ILE A 19 -5.54 4.54 -3.07
CA ILE A 19 -5.20 4.11 -4.44
C ILE A 19 -5.70 5.13 -5.46
N GLU A 20 -6.95 5.59 -5.33
CA GLU A 20 -7.51 6.66 -6.18
C GLU A 20 -6.67 7.93 -6.09
N ARG A 21 -6.29 8.33 -4.87
CA ARG A 21 -5.48 9.54 -4.64
C ARG A 21 -4.09 9.44 -5.27
N LYS A 22 -3.41 8.30 -5.15
CA LYS A 22 -2.01 8.15 -5.56
C LYS A 22 -1.82 7.78 -7.02
N PHE A 23 -2.76 7.05 -7.59
CA PHE A 23 -2.59 6.42 -8.90
C PHE A 23 -3.72 6.76 -9.87
N GLY A 24 -4.78 7.40 -9.40
CA GLY A 24 -5.96 7.70 -10.19
C GLY A 24 -7.03 6.60 -10.10
N ARG A 25 -8.27 6.98 -10.42
CA ARG A 25 -9.45 6.12 -10.30
C ARG A 25 -9.37 4.85 -11.15
N ASP A 26 -8.79 4.95 -12.35
CA ASP A 26 -8.66 3.82 -13.27
C ASP A 26 -7.69 2.74 -12.76
N GLN A 27 -6.86 3.07 -11.77
CA GLN A 27 -5.90 2.15 -11.17
C GLN A 27 -6.45 1.40 -9.94
N VAL A 28 -7.67 1.69 -9.49
CA VAL A 28 -8.27 1.03 -8.31
C VAL A 28 -8.36 -0.47 -8.51
N GLU A 29 -9.07 -0.91 -9.54
CA GLU A 29 -9.26 -2.34 -9.80
C GLU A 29 -7.94 -3.07 -10.11
N PRO A 30 -7.04 -2.56 -10.97
CA PRO A 30 -5.74 -3.18 -11.20
C PRO A 30 -4.88 -3.34 -9.94
N VAL A 31 -4.84 -2.32 -9.07
CA VAL A 31 -4.06 -2.39 -7.83
C VAL A 31 -4.71 -3.36 -6.85
N LEU A 32 -6.03 -3.33 -6.68
CA LEU A 32 -6.73 -4.31 -5.84
C LEU A 32 -6.51 -5.75 -6.33
N ALA A 33 -6.49 -5.97 -7.64
CA ALA A 33 -6.20 -7.27 -8.23
C ALA A 33 -4.77 -7.73 -7.87
N GLN A 34 -3.78 -6.83 -7.91
CA GLN A 34 -2.41 -7.16 -7.47
C GLN A 34 -2.32 -7.43 -5.97
N LEU A 35 -3.01 -6.63 -5.15
CA LEU A 35 -3.07 -6.83 -3.70
C LEU A 35 -3.69 -8.18 -3.31
N SER A 36 -4.60 -8.72 -4.13
CA SER A 36 -5.16 -10.06 -3.89
C SER A 36 -4.15 -11.19 -4.03
N GLN A 37 -2.97 -10.94 -4.61
CA GLN A 37 -1.88 -11.91 -4.74
C GLN A 37 -1.03 -12.02 -3.46
N VAL A 38 -1.32 -11.24 -2.42
CA VAL A 38 -0.66 -11.36 -1.11
C VAL A 38 -1.16 -12.62 -0.40
N SER A 39 -0.25 -13.52 -0.03
CA SER A 39 -0.58 -14.87 0.47
C SER A 39 -1.24 -14.87 1.86
N ASN A 40 -0.82 -13.95 2.74
CA ASN A 40 -1.39 -13.77 4.08
C ASN A 40 -1.82 -12.32 4.26
N PRO A 41 -2.91 -11.90 3.60
CA PRO A 41 -3.29 -10.50 3.57
C PRO A 41 -3.81 -10.07 4.95
N THR A 42 -3.28 -8.96 5.44
CA THR A 42 -3.83 -8.23 6.59
C THR A 42 -3.99 -6.78 6.18
N ASP A 43 -4.92 -6.05 6.76
CA ASP A 43 -5.13 -4.65 6.37
C ASP A 43 -3.87 -3.81 6.54
N ARG A 44 -3.07 -4.09 7.58
CA ARG A 44 -1.77 -3.46 7.79
C ARG A 44 -0.78 -3.75 6.66
N LEU A 45 -0.71 -4.99 6.17
CA LEU A 45 0.22 -5.38 5.11
C LEU A 45 -0.21 -4.80 3.76
N LEU A 46 -1.51 -4.87 3.44
CA LEU A 46 -2.07 -4.29 2.21
C LEU A 46 -1.93 -2.78 2.19
N GLY A 47 -2.22 -2.13 3.32
CA GLY A 47 -2.00 -0.70 3.53
C GLY A 47 -0.54 -0.32 3.38
N ALA A 48 0.39 -1.09 3.95
CA ALA A 48 1.83 -0.85 3.81
C ALA A 48 2.32 -0.93 2.35
N ILE A 49 1.78 -1.84 1.53
CA ILE A 49 2.09 -1.90 0.09
C ILE A 49 1.69 -0.58 -0.59
N VAL A 50 0.44 -0.17 -0.42
CA VAL A 50 -0.08 1.07 -1.04
C VAL A 50 0.68 2.28 -0.50
N PHE A 51 0.93 2.34 0.81
CA PHE A 51 1.66 3.43 1.46
C PHE A 51 3.09 3.54 0.95
N CYS A 52 3.83 2.43 0.85
CA CYS A 52 5.22 2.40 0.41
C CYS A 52 5.41 2.83 -1.05
N ALA A 53 4.50 2.44 -1.94
CA ALA A 53 4.54 2.86 -3.33
C ALA A 53 4.56 4.39 -3.47
N ARG A 54 5.24 4.93 -4.47
CA ARG A 54 5.27 6.37 -4.74
C ARG A 54 4.06 6.82 -5.54
N GLU A 55 3.63 8.06 -5.32
CA GLU A 55 2.53 8.66 -6.11
C GLU A 55 2.90 8.67 -7.60
N GLY A 56 1.95 8.27 -8.46
CA GLY A 56 2.18 8.10 -9.90
C GLY A 56 2.97 6.85 -10.31
N HIS A 57 3.48 6.06 -9.36
CA HIS A 57 4.33 4.88 -9.62
C HIS A 57 3.62 3.56 -9.30
N VAL A 58 2.56 3.27 -10.06
CA VAL A 58 1.73 2.07 -9.85
C VAL A 58 2.49 0.76 -10.13
N GLU A 59 3.53 0.82 -10.97
CA GLU A 59 4.41 -0.30 -11.30
C GLU A 59 5.16 -0.86 -10.08
N GLU A 60 5.32 -0.08 -9.02
CA GLU A 60 5.98 -0.52 -7.78
C GLU A 60 5.15 -1.55 -7.00
N ILE A 61 3.82 -1.57 -7.20
CA ILE A 61 2.90 -2.43 -6.44
C ILE A 61 3.29 -3.90 -6.58
N ALA A 62 3.61 -4.37 -7.79
CA ALA A 62 3.99 -5.76 -8.03
C ALA A 62 5.25 -6.16 -7.24
N GLY A 63 6.25 -5.27 -7.20
CA GLY A 63 7.48 -5.49 -6.43
C GLY A 63 7.21 -5.51 -4.92
N LEU A 64 6.33 -4.63 -4.44
CA LEU A 64 5.95 -4.55 -3.03
C LEU A 64 5.08 -5.75 -2.59
N VAL A 65 4.22 -6.27 -3.46
CA VAL A 65 3.49 -7.53 -3.25
C VAL A 65 4.47 -8.70 -3.15
N SER A 66 5.45 -8.79 -4.07
CA SER A 66 6.50 -9.82 -4.00
C SER A 66 7.30 -9.73 -2.70
N LEU A 67 7.63 -8.51 -2.26
CA LEU A 67 8.29 -8.28 -0.98
C LEU A 67 7.40 -8.70 0.19
N ALA A 68 6.11 -8.36 0.19
CA ALA A 68 5.17 -8.76 1.23
C ALA A 68 5.07 -10.29 1.39
N ASN A 69 5.13 -11.02 0.28
CA ASN A 69 5.08 -12.49 0.27
C ASN A 69 6.40 -13.14 0.69
N THR A 70 7.53 -12.47 0.48
CA THR A 70 8.87 -13.02 0.81
C THR A 70 9.32 -12.62 2.21
N ASP A 71 9.11 -11.35 2.58
CA ASP A 71 9.58 -10.73 3.81
C ASP A 71 8.64 -9.57 4.22
N ALA A 72 7.50 -9.95 4.80
CA ALA A 72 6.50 -9.00 5.29
C ALA A 72 7.08 -8.02 6.34
N THR A 73 8.01 -8.49 7.18
CA THR A 73 8.66 -7.66 8.22
C THR A 73 9.45 -6.53 7.59
N ARG A 74 10.22 -6.80 6.54
CA ARG A 74 10.97 -5.78 5.80
C ARG A 74 10.06 -4.72 5.17
N LEU A 75 8.93 -5.13 4.59
CA LEU A 75 7.95 -4.18 4.06
C LEU A 75 7.37 -3.28 5.17
N LEU A 76 6.98 -3.86 6.31
CA LEU A 76 6.44 -3.10 7.44
C LEU A 76 7.46 -2.12 8.01
N ASN A 77 8.74 -2.53 8.11
CA ASN A 77 9.82 -1.64 8.53
C ASN A 77 10.03 -0.50 7.54
N ALA A 78 9.94 -0.76 6.23
CA ALA A 78 10.02 0.28 5.21
C ALA A 78 8.87 1.29 5.34
N ALA A 79 7.66 0.83 5.64
CA ALA A 79 6.52 1.70 5.91
C ALA A 79 6.76 2.58 7.15
N THR A 80 7.30 2.02 8.25
CA THR A 80 7.66 2.80 9.44
C THR A 80 8.71 3.87 9.14
N VAL A 81 9.80 3.51 8.45
CA VAL A 81 10.86 4.48 8.10
C VAL A 81 10.33 5.58 7.19
N LYS A 82 9.43 5.26 6.25
CA LYS A 82 8.79 6.27 5.39
C LYS A 82 7.90 7.21 6.19
N ASP A 83 7.12 6.68 7.14
CA ASP A 83 6.28 7.45 8.06
C ASP A 83 7.08 8.37 9.00
N GLU A 84 8.30 7.99 9.37
CA GLU A 84 9.21 8.82 10.19
C GLU A 84 9.88 9.96 9.40
N ARG A 85 9.95 9.85 8.07
CA ARG A 85 10.63 10.83 7.19
C ARG A 85 9.69 11.88 6.58
N GLY A 86 8.37 11.66 6.63
CA GLY A 86 7.33 12.57 6.14
C GLY A 86 6.75 13.45 7.24
#